data_AF-A0A9D8PGD7-F1
#
_entry.id   AF-A0A9D8PGD7-F1
#
_cell.length_a   1.000
_cell.length_b   1.000
_cell.length_c   1.000
_cell.angle_alpha   90.00
_cell.angle_beta   90.00
_cell.angle_gamma   90.00
#
_symmetry.space_group_name_H-M   'P 1'
#
loop_
_entity.id
_entity.type
_entity.pdbx_description
1 polymer ?
#
loop_
_entity_poly.entity_id
_entity_poly.type
_entity_poly.pdbx_seq_one_letter_code
_entity_poly.pdbx_strand_id
1 'polypeptide(L)'
;MATKPTATASRKALKSRFVICVKNEGYLASLEKRKIYQVLPDAKASAHKLIRVIDESGADYLYPADFFVSVRLSQRIAATLALAA
;
A
#
# COMPACT_ATOMS: atom_id res chain seq x y z
N MET A 1 -6.59 -28.43 19.15
CA MET A 1 -6.79 -28.53 17.69
C MET A 1 -5.66 -27.78 17.01
N ALA A 2 -4.66 -28.49 16.49
CA ALA A 2 -3.45 -27.90 15.91
C ALA A 2 -3.44 -28.11 14.40
N THR A 3 -3.27 -27.04 13.62
CA THR A 3 -2.13 -26.79 12.71
C THR A 3 -2.34 -25.52 11.87
N LYS A 4 -1.30 -24.67 11.79
CA LYS A 4 -1.13 -23.60 10.79
C LYS A 4 -0.83 -24.22 9.40
N PRO A 5 -1.01 -23.43 8.33
CA PRO A 5 0.02 -23.29 7.32
C PRO A 5 0.48 -21.82 7.28
N THR A 6 1.69 -21.44 7.69
CA THR A 6 2.91 -21.35 6.86
C THR A 6 2.65 -21.11 5.37
N ALA A 7 2.76 -19.86 4.94
CA ALA A 7 3.10 -19.50 3.57
C ALA A 7 4.22 -18.47 3.58
N THR A 8 5.45 -18.99 3.48
CA THR A 8 6.61 -18.34 2.88
C THR A 8 6.22 -17.81 1.51
N ALA A 9 5.79 -16.56 1.41
CA ALA A 9 5.75 -15.87 0.12
C ALA A 9 7.13 -15.27 -0.10
N SER A 10 7.86 -15.88 -1.03
CA SER A 10 9.16 -15.46 -1.53
C SER A 10 9.29 -13.94 -1.53
N ARG A 11 10.47 -13.43 -1.13
CA ARG A 11 10.94 -12.08 -1.52
C ARG A 11 11.14 -12.01 -3.04
N LYS A 12 10.13 -12.38 -3.82
CA LYS A 12 9.99 -11.85 -5.17
C LYS A 12 9.91 -10.36 -4.87
N ALA A 13 10.96 -9.63 -5.23
CA ALA A 13 11.01 -8.18 -5.11
C ALA A 13 9.81 -7.66 -5.92
N LEU A 14 8.65 -7.63 -5.28
CA LEU A 14 7.48 -6.89 -5.71
C LEU A 14 8.08 -5.50 -5.83
N LYS A 15 8.25 -5.03 -7.07
CA LYS A 15 8.65 -3.65 -7.31
C LYS A 15 7.62 -2.81 -6.57
N SER A 16 7.93 -2.39 -5.34
CA SER A 16 6.97 -1.75 -4.46
C SER A 16 6.44 -0.55 -5.19
N ARG A 17 5.13 -0.57 -5.45
CA ARG A 17 4.44 0.54 -6.07
C ARG A 17 4.09 1.50 -4.96
N PHE A 18 4.44 2.76 -5.14
CA PHE A 18 4.13 3.81 -4.19
C PHE A 18 3.11 4.76 -4.80
N VAL A 19 2.29 5.33 -3.94
CA VAL A 19 1.29 6.33 -4.30
C VAL A 19 1.34 7.50 -3.33
N ILE A 20 0.95 8.68 -3.80
CA ILE A 20 0.71 9.85 -2.97
C ILE A 20 -0.79 10.01 -2.78
N CYS A 21 -1.23 10.17 -1.54
CA CYS A 21 -2.60 10.53 -1.21
C CYS A 21 -2.87 12.00 -1.61
N VAL A 22 -3.85 12.23 -2.48
CA VAL A 22 -4.26 13.57 -2.94
C VAL A 22 -5.63 14.00 -2.40
N LYS A 23 -6.43 13.03 -1.93
CA LYS A 23 -7.75 13.21 -1.33
C LYS A 23 -7.86 12.35 -0.07
N ASN A 24 -8.59 12.80 0.94
CA ASN A 24 -8.80 12.05 2.18
C ASN A 24 -10.17 12.31 2.82
N GLU A 25 -11.10 12.89 2.06
CA GLU A 25 -12.47 13.17 2.47
C GLU A 25 -13.14 11.86 2.90
N GLY A 26 -13.75 11.85 4.09
CA GLY A 26 -14.33 10.64 4.69
C GLY A 26 -13.33 9.68 5.37
N TYR A 27 -12.02 9.92 5.24
CA TYR A 27 -10.96 9.07 5.79
C TYR A 27 -9.88 9.86 6.54
N LEU A 28 -10.24 10.98 7.17
CA LEU A 28 -9.28 11.90 7.83
C LEU A 28 -8.44 11.23 8.94
N ALA A 29 -8.94 10.17 9.56
CA ALA A 29 -8.25 9.43 10.61
C ALA A 29 -7.27 8.37 10.07
N SER A 30 -7.39 7.98 8.80
CA SER A 30 -6.58 6.90 8.19
C SER A 30 -5.67 7.39 7.07
N LEU A 31 -6.05 8.48 6.39
CA LEU A 31 -5.34 9.03 5.24
C LEU A 31 -4.89 10.47 5.50
N GLU A 32 -3.60 10.70 5.24
CA GLU A 32 -2.97 12.00 5.28
C GLU A 32 -2.63 12.47 3.87
N LYS A 33 -3.08 13.67 3.50
CA LYS A 33 -2.79 14.25 2.19
C LYS A 33 -1.28 14.47 2.03
N ARG A 34 -0.80 14.22 0.82
CA ARG A 34 0.61 14.35 0.37
C ARG A 34 1.57 13.32 0.97
N LYS A 35 1.07 12.41 1.82
CA LYS A 35 1.85 11.27 2.32
C LYS A 35 1.99 10.18 1.26
N ILE A 36 3.13 9.50 1.30
CA ILE A 36 3.43 8.37 0.42
C ILE A 36 3.01 7.08 1.11
N TYR A 37 2.28 6.23 0.39
CA TYR A 37 1.84 4.92 0.86
C TYR A 37 2.37 3.82 -0.06
N GLN A 38 2.65 2.65 0.51
CA GLN A 38 2.98 1.45 -0.25
C GLN A 38 1.70 0.76 -0.73
N VAL A 39 1.71 0.29 -1.98
CA VAL A 39 0.59 -0.42 -2.62
C VAL A 39 0.86 -1.91 -2.69
N LEU A 40 -0.13 -2.69 -2.30
CA LEU A 40 -0.16 -4.13 -2.55
C LEU A 40 -0.94 -4.42 -3.85
N PRO A 41 -0.40 -5.21 -4.79
CA PRO A 41 -1.14 -5.63 -5.97
C PRO A 41 -2.37 -6.44 -5.59
N ASP A 42 -3.55 -5.96 -5.98
CA ASP A 42 -4.83 -6.63 -5.75
C ASP A 42 -5.74 -6.43 -6.96
N ALA A 43 -5.82 -7.47 -7.80
CA ALA A 43 -6.64 -7.44 -9.01
C ALA A 43 -8.14 -7.36 -8.71
N LYS A 44 -8.60 -7.95 -7.59
CA LYS A 44 -10.01 -7.90 -7.20
C LYS A 44 -10.38 -6.48 -6.80
N ALA A 45 -9.59 -5.85 -5.93
CA ALA A 45 -9.78 -4.45 -5.55
C ALA A 45 -9.77 -3.53 -6.77
N SER A 46 -8.80 -3.71 -7.68
CA SER A 46 -8.68 -2.89 -8.87
C SER A 46 -9.91 -3.00 -9.78
N ALA A 47 -10.53 -4.17 -9.90
CA ALA A 47 -11.78 -4.34 -10.64
C ALA A 47 -12.95 -3.51 -10.08
N HIS A 48 -12.90 -3.19 -8.79
CA HIS A 48 -13.86 -2.33 -8.09
C HIS A 48 -13.40 -0.88 -7.95
N LYS A 49 -12.36 -0.45 -8.68
CA LYS A 49 -11.75 0.90 -8.57
C LYS A 49 -11.21 1.21 -7.16
N LEU A 50 -10.80 0.17 -6.45
CA LEU A 50 -10.15 0.26 -5.14
C LEU A 50 -8.64 0.01 -5.26
N ILE A 51 -7.89 0.56 -4.32
CA ILE A 51 -6.46 0.34 -4.17
C ILE A 51 -6.17 -0.16 -2.74
N ARG A 52 -5.32 -1.18 -2.63
CA ARG A 52 -4.86 -1.72 -1.36
C ARG A 52 -3.55 -1.04 -0.96
N VAL A 53 -3.57 -0.26 0.11
CA VAL A 53 -2.39 0.45 0.63
C VAL A 53 -2.06 0.01 2.04
N ILE A 54 -0.79 0.09 2.40
CA ILE A 54 -0.29 -0.19 3.75
C ILE A 54 -0.16 1.14 4.49
N ASP A 55 -0.73 1.23 5.69
CA ASP A 55 -0.58 2.37 6.58
C ASP A 55 0.66 2.26 7.51
N GLU A 56 0.81 3.19 8.46
CA GLU A 56 1.96 3.20 9.38
C GLU A 56 1.99 2.05 10.37
N SER A 57 0.86 1.38 10.60
CA SER A 57 0.79 0.20 11.47
C SER A 57 1.25 -1.07 10.75
N GLY A 58 1.50 -0.99 9.44
CA GLY A 58 1.75 -2.15 8.60
C GLY A 58 0.48 -2.89 8.18
N ALA A 59 -0.71 -2.38 8.56
CA ALA A 59 -1.99 -2.94 8.16
C ALA A 59 -2.36 -2.49 6.75
N ASP A 60 -2.98 -3.40 5.99
CA ASP A 60 -3.44 -3.12 4.64
C ASP A 60 -4.94 -2.82 4.58
N TYR A 61 -5.29 -1.73 3.91
CA TYR A 61 -6.67 -1.26 3.76
C TYR A 61 -7.01 -0.94 2.31
N LEU A 62 -8.29 -1.00 1.98
CA LEU A 62 -8.82 -0.66 0.67
C LEU A 62 -9.42 0.75 0.67
N TYR A 63 -9.03 1.56 -0.30
CA TYR A 63 -9.55 2.91 -0.52
C TYR A 63 -9.90 3.13 -1.99
N PRO A 64 -10.72 4.15 -2.30
CA PRO A 64 -10.95 4.56 -3.68
C PRO A 64 -9.63 4.90 -4.39
N ALA A 65 -9.41 4.34 -5.58
CA ALA A 65 -8.16 4.52 -6.30
C ALA A 65 -7.92 5.98 -6.74
N ASP A 66 -8.98 6.77 -6.93
CA ASP A 66 -8.90 8.18 -7.34
C ASP A 66 -8.42 9.12 -6.21
N PHE A 67 -8.25 8.61 -4.99
CA PHE A 67 -7.64 9.32 -3.87
C PHE A 67 -6.12 9.37 -3.99
N PHE A 68 -5.55 8.62 -4.92
CA PHE A 68 -4.13 8.35 -4.99
C PHE A 68 -3.57 8.61 -6.38
N VAL A 69 -2.33 9.10 -6.42
CA VAL A 69 -1.56 9.25 -7.66
C VAL A 69 -0.31 8.38 -7.56
N SER A 70 -0.06 7.55 -8.58
CA SER A 70 1.14 6.71 -8.64
C SER A 70 2.39 7.55 -8.80
N VAL A 71 3.43 7.21 -8.02
CA VAL A 71 4.73 7.87 -8.09
C VAL A 71 5.83 6.85 -8.35
N ARG A 72 6.77 7.20 -9.22
CA ARG A 72 8.02 6.45 -9.41
C ARG A 72 9.07 7.05 -8.50
N LEU A 73 9.51 6.28 -7.51
CA LEU A 73 10.57 6.68 -6.60
C LEU A 73 11.90 6.12 -7.08
N SER A 74 12.99 6.83 -6.77
CA SER A 74 14.33 6.25 -6.92
C SER A 74 14.47 5.04 -6.00
N GLN A 75 15.35 4.11 -6.35
CA GLN A 75 15.57 2.90 -5.56
C GLN A 75 15.92 3.22 -4.09
N ARG A 76 16.71 4.27 -3.87
CA ARG A 76 17.11 4.71 -2.52
C ARG A 76 15.91 5.15 -1.69
N ILE A 77 15.03 5.98 -2.25
CA ILE A 77 13.84 6.47 -1.53
C ILE A 77 12.87 5.30 -1.27
N ALA A 78 12.64 4.45 -2.27
CA ALA A 78 11.79 3.27 -2.13
C ALA A 78 12.30 2.32 -1.03
N ALA A 79 13.61 2.09 -0.96
CA ALA A 79 14.22 1.27 0.07
C ALA A 79 14.06 1.89 1.46
N THR A 80 14.30 3.20 1.61
CA THR A 80 14.10 3.89 2.89
C THR A 80 12.67 3.80 3.39
N LEU A 81 11.68 3.98 2.51
CA LEU A 81 10.27 3.87 2.87
C LEU A 81 9.87 2.43 3.23
N ALA A 82 10.43 1.43 2.54
CA ALA A 82 10.15 0.02 2.82
C ALA A 82 10.80 -0.51 4.12
N LEU A 83 11.80 0.20 4.66
CA LEU A 83 12.44 -0.12 5.93
C LEU A 83 11.72 0.49 7.14
N ALA A 84 10.84 1.47 6.93
CA ALA A 84 10.16 2.20 7.99
C ALA A 84 8.89 1.50 8.52
N ALA A 85 8.79 0.18 8.35
CA ALA A 85 7.68 -0.65 8.81
C ALA A 85 8.12 -1.58 9.94
#